data_AF-A0A4D7JTA0-F1
#
_entry.id   AF-A0A4D7JTA0-F1
#
_cell.length_a   1.000
_cell.length_b   1.000
_cell.length_c   1.000
_cell.angle_alpha   90.00
_cell.angle_beta   90.00
_cell.angle_gamma   90.00
#
_symmetry.space_group_name_H-M   'P 1'
#
loop_
_entity.id
_entity.type
_entity.pdbx_description
1 polymer ?
#
loop_
_entity_poly.entity_id
_entity_poly.type
_entity_poly.pdbx_seq_one_letter_code
_entity_poly.pdbx_strand_id
1 'polypeptide(L)'
;MTALTDIEIMHREHQVWLGDIAFWEEELKFLTSLCEMISNTGQNGDLEKLLNDLAHHKRMIKALKDKIISHETFFHQIIEEELPTEEIEHEEHHKMRVHVKNFKDTYRKLKKNIFLQKKNIEKMTPSV
;
A
#
# COMPACT_ATOMS: atom_id res chain seq x y z
N MET A 1 2.14 2.76 34.96
CA MET A 1 2.06 2.36 33.54
C MET A 1 3.23 1.44 33.28
N THR A 2 2.98 0.16 33.05
CA THR A 2 3.97 -0.77 32.53
C THR A 2 4.27 -0.39 31.07
N ALA A 3 5.54 -0.41 30.68
CA ALA A 3 5.94 -0.21 29.29
C ALA A 3 5.44 -1.40 28.45
N LEU A 4 5.08 -1.13 27.19
CA LEU A 4 4.73 -2.18 26.24
C LEU A 4 5.94 -3.05 25.96
N THR A 5 5.73 -4.35 25.80
CA THR A 5 6.71 -5.27 25.27
C THR A 5 6.97 -5.00 23.78
N ASP A 6 8.11 -5.44 23.27
CA ASP A 6 8.44 -5.30 21.85
C ASP A 6 7.36 -5.91 20.94
N ILE A 7 6.76 -7.02 21.35
CA ILE A 7 5.74 -7.74 20.60
C ILE A 7 4.41 -6.98 20.57
N GLU A 8 4.02 -6.36 21.68
CA GLU A 8 2.86 -5.47 21.69
C GLU A 8 3.06 -4.25 20.79
N ILE A 9 4.30 -3.75 20.68
CA ILE A 9 4.64 -2.67 19.74
C ILE A 9 4.50 -3.17 18.29
N MET A 10 5.07 -4.34 17.97
CA MET A 10 5.00 -4.92 16.62
C MET A 10 3.56 -5.23 16.19
N HIS A 11 2.76 -5.82 17.07
CA HIS A 11 1.34 -6.08 16.88
C HIS A 11 0.55 -4.80 16.56
N ARG A 12 0.76 -3.73 17.35
CA ARG A 12 0.12 -2.42 17.08
C ARG A 12 0.54 -1.84 15.74
N GLU A 13 1.80 -1.96 15.36
CA GLU A 13 2.27 -1.50 14.05
C GLU A 13 1.60 -2.25 12.90
N HIS A 14 1.41 -3.57 13.02
CA HIS A 14 0.71 -4.37 12.02
C HIS A 14 -0.73 -3.92 11.84
N GLN A 15 -1.46 -3.68 12.94
CA GLN A 15 -2.82 -3.13 12.91
C GLN A 15 -2.88 -1.79 12.17
N VAL A 16 -1.91 -0.89 12.44
CA VAL A 16 -1.80 0.38 11.71
C VAL A 16 -1.54 0.15 10.22
N TRP A 17 -0.63 -0.76 9.86
CA TRP A 17 -0.34 -1.07 8.46
C TRP A 17 -1.53 -1.69 7.72
N LEU A 18 -2.33 -2.53 8.38
CA LEU A 18 -3.55 -3.06 7.79
C LEU A 18 -4.55 -1.95 7.47
N GLY A 19 -4.67 -0.95 8.34
CA GLY A 19 -5.46 0.25 8.08
C GLY A 19 -4.95 1.06 6.88
N ASP A 20 -3.64 1.34 6.86
CA ASP A 20 -2.98 2.03 5.74
C ASP A 20 -3.16 1.26 4.41
N ILE A 21 -3.06 -0.07 4.45
CA ILE A 21 -3.23 -0.94 3.29
C ILE A 21 -4.66 -0.90 2.77
N ALA A 22 -5.66 -0.99 3.65
CA ALA A 22 -7.06 -0.89 3.23
C ALA A 22 -7.34 0.46 2.54
N PHE A 23 -6.78 1.56 3.08
CA PHE A 23 -6.86 2.87 2.44
C PHE A 23 -6.20 2.86 1.04
N TRP A 24 -4.99 2.32 0.91
CA TRP A 24 -4.31 2.26 -0.38
C TRP A 24 -5.01 1.34 -1.40
N GLU A 25 -5.65 0.25 -0.97
CA GLU A 25 -6.45 -0.62 -1.84
C GLU A 25 -7.63 0.16 -2.48
N GLU A 26 -8.38 0.91 -1.67
CA GLU A 26 -9.47 1.76 -2.17
C GLU A 26 -8.94 2.89 -3.06
N GLU A 27 -7.83 3.51 -2.67
CA GLU A 27 -7.25 4.60 -3.46
C GLU A 27 -6.72 4.10 -4.81
N LEU A 28 -6.14 2.89 -4.88
CA LEU A 28 -5.74 2.26 -6.14
C LEU A 28 -6.93 1.95 -7.06
N LYS A 29 -8.09 1.59 -6.50
CA LYS A 29 -9.33 1.41 -7.29
C LYS A 29 -9.75 2.74 -7.89
N PHE A 30 -9.82 3.80 -7.07
CA PHE A 30 -10.13 5.15 -7.53
C PHE A 30 -9.16 5.62 -8.64
N LEU A 31 -7.85 5.45 -8.45
CA LEU A 31 -6.83 5.84 -9.42
C LEU A 31 -6.96 5.05 -10.74
N THR A 32 -7.38 3.78 -10.67
CA THR A 32 -7.66 2.98 -11.87
C THR A 32 -8.83 3.57 -12.65
N SER A 33 -9.96 3.84 -11.98
CA SER A 33 -11.11 4.48 -12.62
C SER A 33 -10.78 5.85 -13.19
N LEU A 34 -9.90 6.61 -12.53
CA LEU A 34 -9.40 7.88 -13.05
C LEU A 34 -8.61 7.70 -14.35
N CYS A 35 -7.72 6.72 -14.41
CA CYS A 35 -6.99 6.38 -15.64
C CYS A 35 -7.92 5.91 -16.76
N GLU A 36 -8.92 5.08 -16.45
CA GLU A 36 -9.92 4.63 -17.44
C GLU A 36 -10.75 5.79 -18.00
N MET A 37 -11.19 6.73 -17.15
CA MET A 37 -11.87 7.95 -17.60
C MET A 37 -11.00 8.79 -18.53
N ILE A 38 -9.71 8.92 -18.20
CA ILE A 38 -8.73 9.59 -19.05
C ILE A 38 -8.59 8.88 -20.41
N SER A 39 -8.54 7.53 -20.43
CA SER A 39 -8.45 6.76 -21.69
C SER A 39 -9.58 7.08 -22.64
N ASN A 40 -10.79 7.25 -22.10
CA ASN A 40 -12.00 7.48 -22.88
C ASN A 40 -12.04 8.85 -23.57
N THR A 41 -11.17 9.79 -23.18
CA THR A 41 -11.06 11.10 -23.88
C THR A 41 -10.26 11.02 -25.17
N GLY A 42 -9.73 9.84 -25.53
CA GLY A 42 -8.89 9.63 -26.72
C GLY A 42 -7.48 10.23 -26.59
N GLN A 43 -7.12 10.78 -25.42
CA GLN A 43 -5.79 11.31 -25.14
C GLN A 43 -4.96 10.28 -24.37
N ASN A 44 -4.27 9.44 -25.12
CA ASN A 44 -3.64 8.23 -24.56
C ASN A 44 -2.30 8.45 -23.86
N GLY A 45 -1.62 9.59 -24.05
CA GLY A 45 -0.39 9.99 -23.35
C GLY A 45 0.52 8.84 -22.89
N ASP A 46 0.92 8.84 -21.61
CA ASP A 46 1.64 7.74 -20.94
C ASP A 46 0.69 6.75 -20.23
N LEU A 47 -0.57 6.65 -20.66
CA LEU A 47 -1.62 5.99 -19.89
C LEU A 47 -1.41 4.47 -19.72
N GLU A 48 -0.93 3.80 -20.76
CA GLU A 48 -0.63 2.35 -20.72
C GLU A 48 0.39 2.04 -19.63
N LYS A 49 1.44 2.87 -19.53
CA LYS A 49 2.45 2.75 -18.47
C LYS A 49 1.83 2.94 -17.08
N LEU A 50 0.98 3.94 -16.91
CA LEU A 50 0.30 4.20 -15.63
C LEU A 50 -0.64 3.04 -15.22
N LEU A 51 -1.35 2.45 -16.17
CA LEU A 51 -2.20 1.28 -15.93
C LEU A 51 -1.38 0.05 -15.54
N ASN A 52 -0.23 -0.17 -16.19
CA ASN A 52 0.71 -1.24 -15.83
C ASN A 52 1.30 -1.01 -14.42
N ASP A 53 1.69 0.22 -14.10
CA ASP A 53 2.20 0.58 -12.77
C ASP A 53 1.11 0.39 -11.70
N LEU A 54 -0.15 0.76 -11.97
CA LEU A 54 -1.29 0.50 -11.10
C LEU A 54 -1.50 -1.00 -10.87
N ALA A 55 -1.48 -1.81 -11.93
CA ALA A 55 -1.63 -3.25 -11.82
C ALA A 55 -0.49 -3.87 -10.98
N HIS A 56 0.74 -3.36 -11.14
CA HIS A 56 1.88 -3.77 -10.32
C HIS A 56 1.65 -3.42 -8.84
N HIS A 57 1.24 -2.18 -8.53
CA HIS A 57 0.98 -1.78 -7.14
C HIS A 57 -0.17 -2.58 -6.52
N LYS A 58 -1.22 -2.92 -7.27
CA LYS A 58 -2.30 -3.81 -6.80
C LYS A 58 -1.79 -5.20 -6.40
N ARG A 59 -0.84 -5.76 -7.16
CA ARG A 59 -0.21 -7.06 -6.80
C ARG A 59 0.67 -6.92 -5.57
N MET A 60 1.48 -5.85 -5.51
CA MET A 60 2.37 -5.60 -4.37
C MET A 60 1.60 -5.44 -3.06
N ILE A 61 0.53 -4.63 -3.07
CA ILE A 61 -0.24 -4.38 -1.85
C ILE A 61 -0.94 -5.64 -1.37
N LYS A 62 -1.49 -6.44 -2.28
CA LYS A 62 -2.11 -7.72 -1.93
C LYS A 62 -1.09 -8.66 -1.27
N ALA A 63 0.08 -8.83 -1.89
CA ALA A 63 1.13 -9.67 -1.32
C ALA A 63 1.62 -9.17 0.04
N LEU A 64 1.73 -7.85 0.23
CA LEU A 64 2.10 -7.25 1.51
C LEU A 64 1.04 -7.46 2.59
N LYS A 65 -0.24 -7.29 2.21
CA LYS A 65 -1.40 -7.53 3.09
C LYS A 65 -1.43 -8.98 3.58
N ASP A 66 -1.29 -9.94 2.66
CA ASP A 66 -1.34 -11.36 2.99
C ASP A 66 -0.22 -11.72 3.99
N LYS A 67 0.99 -11.17 3.81
CA LYS A 67 2.11 -11.34 4.75
C LYS A 67 1.83 -10.73 6.12
N ILE A 68 1.33 -9.49 6.17
CA ILE A 68 1.04 -8.81 7.44
C ILE A 68 -0.06 -9.55 8.20
N ILE A 69 -1.12 -10.00 7.54
CA ILE A 69 -2.21 -10.79 8.19
C ILE A 69 -1.66 -12.08 8.79
N SER A 70 -0.78 -12.78 8.07
CA SER A 70 -0.16 -14.01 8.56
C SER A 70 0.64 -13.77 9.84
N HIS A 71 1.51 -12.76 9.86
CA HIS A 71 2.29 -12.44 11.06
C HIS A 71 1.44 -11.87 12.18
N GLU A 72 0.39 -11.13 11.85
CA GLU A 72 -0.52 -10.56 12.85
C GLU A 72 -1.30 -11.64 13.60
N THR A 73 -1.74 -12.68 12.88
CA THR A 73 -2.40 -13.85 13.49
C THR A 73 -1.44 -14.55 14.47
N PHE A 74 -0.16 -14.64 14.10
CA PHE A 74 0.88 -15.22 14.93
C PHE A 74 1.17 -14.37 16.19
N PHE A 75 1.32 -13.05 16.05
CA PHE A 75 1.52 -12.17 17.21
C PHE A 75 0.33 -12.17 18.17
N HIS A 76 -0.89 -12.23 17.64
CA HIS A 76 -2.08 -12.35 18.46
C HIS A 76 -2.03 -13.62 19.33
N GLN A 77 -1.66 -14.77 18.76
CA GLN A 77 -1.49 -16.02 19.51
C GLN A 77 -0.41 -15.91 20.58
N ILE A 78 0.74 -15.33 20.25
CA ILE A 78 1.83 -15.14 21.22
C ILE A 78 1.40 -14.28 22.41
N ILE A 79 0.66 -13.21 22.16
CA ILE A 79 0.17 -12.30 23.20
C ILE A 79 -0.90 -12.99 24.06
N GLU A 80 -1.85 -13.70 23.45
CA GLU A 80 -2.93 -14.37 24.19
C GLU A 80 -2.43 -15.58 25.00
N GLU A 81 -1.46 -16.32 24.47
CA GLU A 81 -0.93 -17.55 25.09
C GLU A 81 0.36 -17.34 25.89
N GLU A 82 0.87 -16.09 25.98
CA GLU A 82 2.12 -15.71 26.64
C GLU A 82 3.34 -16.54 26.17
N LEU A 83 3.40 -16.84 24.87
CA LEU A 83 4.46 -17.66 24.28
C LEU A 83 5.78 -16.88 24.15
N PRO A 84 6.93 -17.57 24.19
CA PRO A 84 8.21 -16.94 23.91
C PRO A 84 8.32 -16.55 22.43
N THR A 85 9.02 -15.46 22.17
CA THR A 85 9.28 -14.96 20.81
C THR A 85 10.69 -15.23 20.34
N GLU A 86 10.81 -15.53 19.04
CA GLU A 86 12.06 -15.87 18.40
C GLU A 86 12.66 -14.66 17.66
N GLU A 87 13.99 -14.62 17.53
CA GLU A 87 14.71 -13.55 16.82
C GLU A 87 14.28 -13.42 15.35
N ILE A 88 13.89 -14.52 14.72
CA ILE A 88 13.38 -14.55 13.34
C ILE A 88 12.16 -13.65 13.15
N GLU A 89 11.33 -13.50 14.19
CA GLU A 89 10.12 -12.67 14.14
C GLU A 89 10.45 -11.18 14.13
N HIS A 90 11.52 -10.78 14.83
CA HIS A 90 12.03 -9.42 14.77
C HIS A 90 12.60 -9.11 13.39
N GLU A 91 13.28 -10.07 12.76
CA GLU A 91 13.83 -9.91 11.41
C GLU A 91 12.71 -9.78 10.36
N GLU A 92 11.70 -10.64 10.40
CA GLU A 92 10.57 -10.58 9.47
C GLU A 92 9.74 -9.30 9.66
N HIS A 93 9.51 -8.88 10.91
CA HIS A 93 8.89 -7.59 11.19
C HIS A 93 9.70 -6.42 10.61
N HIS A 94 11.03 -6.44 10.74
CA HIS A 94 11.90 -5.43 10.12
C HIS A 94 11.79 -5.41 8.60
N LYS A 95 11.79 -6.58 7.94
CA LYS A 95 11.57 -6.69 6.49
C LYS A 95 10.22 -6.10 6.10
N MET A 96 9.16 -6.36 6.88
CA MET A 96 7.84 -5.79 6.64
C MET A 96 7.83 -4.26 6.76
N ARG A 97 8.49 -3.67 7.76
CA ARG A 97 8.66 -2.20 7.85
C ARG A 97 9.25 -1.63 6.56
N VAL A 98 10.31 -2.27 6.06
CA VAL A 98 10.97 -1.86 4.81
C VAL A 98 10.01 -1.98 3.62
N HIS A 99 9.24 -3.07 3.52
CA HIS A 99 8.27 -3.26 2.44
C HIS A 99 7.13 -2.24 2.47
N VAL A 100 6.54 -1.95 3.64
CA VAL A 100 5.50 -0.93 3.82
C VAL A 100 6.03 0.44 3.42
N LYS A 101 7.24 0.80 3.89
CA LYS A 101 7.89 2.07 3.53
C LYS A 101 8.11 2.18 2.02
N ASN A 102 8.70 1.15 1.41
CA ASN A 102 8.98 1.13 -0.03
C ASN A 102 7.69 1.25 -0.84
N PHE A 103 6.65 0.49 -0.48
CA PHE A 103 5.34 0.60 -1.12
C PHE A 103 4.79 2.02 -1.03
N LYS A 104 4.80 2.63 0.16
CA LYS A 104 4.31 4.00 0.38
C LYS A 104 5.04 5.02 -0.51
N ASP A 105 6.36 4.87 -0.66
CA ASP A 105 7.17 5.78 -1.46
C ASP A 105 6.95 5.60 -2.97
N THR A 106 6.84 4.36 -3.47
CA THR A 106 6.51 4.12 -4.89
C THR A 106 5.07 4.52 -5.20
N TYR A 107 4.15 4.25 -4.29
CA TYR A 107 2.75 4.63 -4.38
C TYR A 107 2.57 6.15 -4.52
N ARG A 108 3.25 6.95 -3.69
CA ARG A 108 3.24 8.41 -3.79
C ARG A 108 3.71 8.92 -5.16
N LYS A 109 4.74 8.29 -5.72
CA LYS A 109 5.26 8.63 -7.06
C LYS A 109 4.23 8.29 -8.14
N LEU A 110 3.63 7.10 -8.09
CA LEU A 110 2.56 6.70 -9.01
C LEU A 110 1.40 7.69 -8.97
N LYS A 111 0.87 7.98 -7.78
CA LYS A 111 -0.22 8.96 -7.59
C LYS A 111 0.12 10.31 -8.21
N LYS A 112 1.31 10.84 -7.94
CA LYS A 112 1.77 12.11 -8.51
C LYS A 112 1.77 12.07 -10.04
N ASN A 113 2.26 10.99 -10.65
CA ASN A 113 2.31 10.85 -12.11
C ASN A 113 0.91 10.81 -12.73
N ILE A 114 -0.04 10.11 -12.11
CA ILE A 114 -1.45 10.07 -12.56
C ILE A 114 -2.08 11.47 -12.55
N PHE A 115 -1.91 12.22 -11.46
CA PHE A 115 -2.46 13.58 -11.37
C PHE A 115 -1.78 14.57 -12.32
N LEU A 116 -0.48 14.41 -12.58
CA LEU A 116 0.22 15.19 -13.61
C LEU A 116 -0.35 14.90 -15.00
N GLN A 117 -0.58 13.62 -15.32
CA GLN A 117 -1.18 13.21 -16.59
C GLN A 117 -2.59 13.80 -16.77
N LYS A 118 -3.43 13.71 -15.74
CA LYS A 118 -4.76 14.34 -15.73
C LYS A 118 -4.68 15.84 -16.05
N LYS A 119 -3.80 16.57 -15.34
CA LYS A 119 -3.61 18.01 -15.54
C LYS A 119 -3.11 18.36 -16.94
N ASN A 120 -2.26 17.52 -17.53
CA ASN A 120 -1.77 17.75 -18.89
C ASN A 120 -2.90 17.64 -19.92
N ILE A 121 -3.78 16.66 -19.76
CA ILE A 121 -4.93 16.45 -20.64
C ILE A 121 -5.94 17.60 -20.50
N GLU A 122 -6.26 18.03 -19.28
CA GLU A 122 -7.15 19.17 -19.02
C GLU A 122 -6.68 20.47 -19.70
N LYS A 123 -5.36 20.68 -19.82
CA LYS A 123 -4.81 21.82 -20.55
C LYS A 123 -4.93 21.69 -22.07
N MET A 124 -4.94 20.46 -22.59
CA MET A 124 -5.04 20.19 -24.03
C MET A 124 -6.49 20.21 -24.53
N THR A 125 -7.46 20.12 -23.64
CA THR A 125 -8.89 20.28 -23.93
C THR A 125 -9.40 21.55 -23.26
N PRO A 126 -9.27 22.74 -23.88
CA PRO A 126 -9.91 23.95 -23.36
C PRO A 126 -11.42 23.71 -23.30
N SER A 127 -12.04 24.03 -22.16
CA SER A 127 -13.50 23.97 -22.02
C SER A 127 -14.16 24.73 -23.16
N VAL A 128 -15.02 24.03 -23.91
CA VAL A 128 -15.94 24.61 -24.90
C VAL A 128 -17.07 25.32 -24.17
#